data_AF-A0A9Q3DDG4-F1
#
_entry.id   AF-A0A9Q3DDG4-F1
#
_cell.length_a   1.000
_cell.length_b   1.000
_cell.length_c   1.000
_cell.angle_alpha   90.00
_cell.angle_beta   90.00
_cell.angle_gamma   90.00
#
_symmetry.space_group_name_H-M   'P 1'
#
loop_
_entity.id
_entity.type
_entity.pdbx_description
1 polymer ?
#
loop_
_entity_poly.entity_id
_entity_poly.type
_entity_poly.pdbx_seq_one_letter_code
_entity_poly.pdbx_strand_id
1 'polypeptide(L)'
;MVEIEDSPGPVKRIFKDGKIRLNGKYQKQYFVRFKNQTADKDKWLVQDSILDGNLHITRLRVSQGLLDRKTRVAWHSAIRELTWNTPKE
;
A
#
# COMPACT_ATOMS: atom_id res chain seq x y z
N MET A 1 1.47 16.73 -25.63
CA MET A 1 2.36 15.71 -25.05
C MET A 1 1.64 15.16 -23.84
N VAL A 2 1.17 13.90 -23.90
CA VAL A 2 0.53 13.24 -22.76
C VAL A 2 1.64 12.38 -22.16
N GLU A 3 2.18 12.82 -21.03
CA GLU A 3 3.15 12.02 -20.28
C GLU A 3 2.41 10.81 -19.72
N ILE A 4 2.57 9.67 -20.41
CA ILE A 4 2.12 8.39 -19.92
C ILE A 4 3.17 7.92 -18.93
N GLU A 5 3.09 8.40 -17.69
CA GLU A 5 3.86 7.86 -16.57
C GLU A 5 3.22 6.51 -16.19
N ASP A 6 3.40 5.49 -17.05
CA ASP A 6 2.71 4.19 -16.99
C ASP A 6 3.32 3.20 -15.98
N SER A 7 4.01 3.72 -14.97
CA SER A 7 4.37 2.90 -13.81
C SER A 7 3.75 3.57 -12.58
N PRO A 8 2.88 2.88 -11.82
CA PRO A 8 2.38 3.43 -10.56
C PRO A 8 3.61 3.70 -9.69
N GLY A 9 3.93 4.98 -9.53
CA GLY A 9 5.10 5.41 -8.78
C GLY A 9 5.12 4.83 -7.36
N PRO A 10 6.24 4.92 -6.66
CA PRO A 10 6.37 4.32 -5.34
C PRO A 10 5.27 4.83 -4.41
N VAL A 11 4.60 3.92 -3.71
CA VAL A 11 3.46 4.25 -2.85
C VAL A 11 3.94 4.88 -1.55
N LYS A 12 3.30 5.97 -1.14
CA LYS A 12 3.52 6.60 0.17
C LYS A 12 2.65 5.95 1.23
N ARG A 13 1.34 5.87 0.99
CA ARG A 13 0.37 5.36 1.96
C ARG A 13 -0.92 4.89 1.29
N ILE A 14 -1.53 3.86 1.88
CA ILE A 14 -2.91 3.46 1.60
C ILE A 14 -3.81 3.98 2.72
N PHE A 15 -4.94 4.57 2.36
CA PHE A 15 -5.89 5.14 3.32
C PHE A 15 -7.12 4.28 3.56
N LYS A 16 -7.61 3.64 2.50
CA LYS A 16 -8.86 2.87 2.53
C LYS A 16 -8.72 1.62 1.70
N ASP A 17 -9.42 0.58 2.13
CA ASP A 17 -9.70 -0.61 1.35
C ASP A 17 -11.13 -0.54 0.78
N GLY A 18 -11.34 -1.24 -0.32
CA GLY A 18 -12.61 -1.32 -1.02
C GLY A 18 -12.68 -2.55 -1.91
N LYS A 19 -13.85 -2.76 -2.52
CA LYS A 19 -14.07 -3.85 -3.47
C LYS A 19 -14.75 -3.28 -4.71
N ILE A 20 -14.28 -3.69 -5.87
CA ILE A 20 -14.86 -3.32 -7.17
C ILE A 20 -15.14 -4.59 -7.96
N ARG A 21 -16.20 -4.57 -8.77
CA ARG A 21 -16.52 -5.67 -9.68
C ARG A 21 -15.95 -5.33 -11.06
N LEU A 22 -14.93 -6.09 -11.48
CA LEU A 22 -14.28 -5.94 -12.78
C LEU A 22 -14.37 -7.27 -13.52
N ASN A 23 -14.83 -7.25 -14.76
CA ASN A 23 -15.04 -8.45 -15.60
C ASN A 23 -15.84 -9.55 -14.88
N GLY A 24 -16.93 -9.17 -14.21
CA GLY A 24 -17.81 -10.07 -13.47
C GLY A 24 -17.28 -10.58 -12.12
N LYS A 25 -15.98 -10.38 -11.80
CA LYS A 25 -15.33 -10.83 -10.56
C LYS A 25 -15.13 -9.68 -9.57
N TYR A 26 -15.24 -9.97 -8.28
CA TYR A 26 -14.90 -9.02 -7.23
C TYR A 26 -13.38 -8.96 -7.04
N GLN A 27 -12.83 -7.76 -7.14
CA GLN A 27 -11.43 -7.47 -6.91
C GLN A 27 -11.29 -6.49 -5.75
N LYS A 28 -10.21 -6.64 -4.97
CA LYS A 28 -9.87 -5.71 -3.90
C LYS A 28 -9.20 -4.48 -4.52
N GLN A 29 -9.65 -3.31 -4.12
CA GLN A 29 -9.02 -2.04 -4.47
C GLN A 29 -8.66 -1.26 -3.21
N TYR A 30 -7.69 -0.38 -3.35
CA TYR A 30 -7.17 0.42 -2.26
C TYR A 30 -7.02 1.87 -2.72
N PHE A 31 -7.32 2.82 -1.83
CA PHE A 31 -7.13 4.24 -2.09
C PHE A 31 -5.71 4.64 -1.71
N VAL A 32 -4.91 4.98 -2.72
CA VAL A 32 -3.45 5.08 -2.63
C VAL A 32 -2.99 6.51 -2.88
N ARG A 33 -2.04 6.97 -2.05
CA ARG A 33 -1.23 8.17 -2.29
C ARG A 33 0.18 7.78 -2.68
N PHE A 34 0.66 8.36 -3.77
CA PHE A 34 2.04 8.15 -4.25
C PHE A 34 3.04 9.03 -3.49
N LYS A 35 4.30 8.62 -3.47
CA LYS A 35 5.39 9.45 -2.96
C LYS A 35 5.52 10.69 -3.83
N ASN A 36 5.81 11.82 -3.20
CA ASN A 36 6.02 13.13 -3.85
C ASN A 36 4.84 13.66 -4.68
N GLN A 37 3.66 13.03 -4.59
CA GLN A 37 2.45 13.52 -5.23
C GLN A 37 1.47 14.10 -4.20
N THR A 38 0.68 15.07 -4.66
CA THR A 38 -0.35 15.75 -3.85
C THR A 38 -1.63 14.92 -3.79
N ALA A 39 -2.52 15.30 -2.87
CA ALA A 39 -3.80 14.61 -2.67
C ALA A 39 -4.69 14.56 -3.92
N ASP A 40 -4.50 15.49 -4.87
CA ASP A 40 -5.19 15.52 -6.18
C ASP A 40 -4.91 14.27 -7.03
N LYS A 41 -3.72 13.67 -6.86
CA LYS A 41 -3.29 12.48 -7.62
C LYS A 41 -3.61 11.17 -6.92
N ASP A 42 -4.26 11.22 -5.76
CA ASP A 42 -4.68 10.01 -5.05
C ASP A 42 -5.72 9.26 -5.90
N LYS A 43 -5.54 7.96 -6.06
CA LYS A 43 -6.43 7.14 -6.88
C LYS A 43 -6.70 5.76 -6.27
N TRP A 44 -7.79 5.16 -6.72
CA TRP A 44 -8.09 3.77 -6.44
C TRP A 44 -7.28 2.88 -7.35
N LEU A 45 -6.51 1.96 -6.77
CA LEU A 45 -5.77 0.93 -7.48
C LEU A 45 -6.22 -0.45 -7.03
N VAL A 46 -6.30 -1.39 -7.97
CA VAL A 46 -6.49 -2.80 -7.62
C VAL A 46 -5.25 -3.32 -6.91
N GLN A 47 -5.41 -4.30 -6.02
CA GLN A 47 -4.32 -4.84 -5.20
C GLN A 47 -3.08 -5.21 -6.02
N ASP A 48 -3.28 -5.78 -7.21
CA ASP A 48 -2.23 -6.28 -8.09
C ASP A 48 -1.37 -5.16 -8.70
N SER A 49 -1.94 -3.98 -8.90
CA SER A 49 -1.26 -2.82 -9.50
C SER A 49 -0.49 -1.97 -8.49
N ILE A 50 -0.42 -2.38 -7.22
CA ILE A 50 0.22 -1.61 -6.16
C ILE A 50 1.61 -2.19 -5.90
N LEU A 51 2.65 -1.45 -6.29
CA LEU A 51 4.03 -1.80 -5.96
C LEU A 51 4.19 -1.86 -4.43
N ASP A 52 4.83 -2.93 -3.93
CA ASP A 52 4.93 -3.23 -2.50
C ASP A 52 3.56 -3.27 -1.76
N GLY A 53 2.49 -3.58 -2.49
CA GLY A 53 1.12 -3.53 -1.98
C GLY A 53 0.92 -4.30 -0.68
N ASN A 54 1.52 -5.49 -0.55
CA ASN A 54 1.39 -6.30 0.68
C ASN A 54 1.90 -5.57 1.93
N LEU A 55 3.01 -4.83 1.83
CA LEU A 55 3.55 -4.07 2.96
C LEU A 55 2.60 -2.96 3.37
N HIS A 56 2.12 -2.18 2.40
CA HIS A 56 1.20 -1.06 2.64
C HIS A 56 -0.17 -1.53 3.13
N ILE A 57 -0.68 -2.64 2.61
CA ILE A 57 -1.94 -3.24 3.04
C ILE A 57 -1.80 -3.78 4.47
N THR A 58 -0.67 -4.40 4.80
CA THR A 58 -0.43 -4.87 6.17
C THR A 58 -0.36 -3.70 7.14
N ARG A 59 0.32 -2.59 6.78
CA ARG A 59 0.30 -1.33 7.55
C ARG A 59 -1.12 -0.84 7.82
N LEU A 60 -1.96 -0.82 6.78
CA LEU A 60 -3.37 -0.42 6.92
C LEU A 60 -4.12 -1.32 7.91
N ARG A 61 -3.98 -2.64 7.79
CA ARG A 61 -4.64 -3.61 8.68
C ARG A 61 -4.14 -3.52 10.12
N VAL A 62 -2.84 -3.24 10.34
CA VAL A 62 -2.30 -2.97 11.68
C VAL A 62 -2.98 -1.74 12.27
N SER A 63 -3.06 -0.65 11.51
CA SER A 63 -3.72 0.60 11.95
C SER A 63 -5.22 0.41 12.23
N GLN A 64 -5.91 -0.44 11.49
CA GLN A 64 -7.33 -0.76 11.70
C GLN A 64 -7.56 -1.81 12.80
N GLY A 65 -6.50 -2.39 13.39
CA GLY A 65 -6.61 -3.43 14.41
C GLY A 65 -7.10 -4.78 13.89
N LEU A 66 -7.06 -5.02 12.58
CA LEU A 66 -7.57 -6.23 11.92
C LEU A 66 -6.61 -7.42 11.95
N LEU A 67 -5.44 -7.27 12.59
CA LEU A 67 -4.43 -8.32 12.71
C LEU A 67 -4.42 -8.90 14.12
N ASP A 68 -4.31 -10.22 14.20
CA ASP A 68 -4.04 -10.91 15.46
C ASP A 68 -2.75 -10.41 16.13
N ARG A 69 -2.68 -10.54 17.46
CA ARG A 69 -1.55 -10.10 18.28
C ARG A 69 -0.22 -10.69 17.80
N LYS A 70 -0.16 -11.97 17.43
CA LYS A 70 1.07 -12.62 16.97
C LYS A 70 1.56 -12.01 15.66
N THR A 71 0.65 -11.83 14.71
CA THR A 71 0.95 -11.24 13.39
C THR A 71 1.37 -9.78 13.51
N ARG A 72 0.74 -9.02 14.42
CA ARG A 72 1.12 -7.63 14.70
C ARG A 72 2.53 -7.52 15.27
N VAL A 73 2.89 -8.36 16.25
CA VAL A 73 4.23 -8.35 16.86
C VAL A 73 5.30 -8.75 15.84
N ALA A 74 5.04 -9.80 15.05
CA ALA A 74 5.95 -10.23 13.98
C ALA A 74 6.18 -9.11 12.95
N TRP A 75 5.13 -8.41 12.57
CA TRP A 75 5.24 -7.27 11.66
C TRP A 75 6.07 -6.12 12.25
N HIS A 76 5.86 -5.75 13.51
CA HIS A 76 6.68 -4.73 14.17
C HIS A 76 8.16 -5.13 14.27
N SER A 77 8.48 -6.40 14.52
CA SER A 77 9.86 -6.92 14.49
C SER A 77 10.47 -6.75 13.11
N ALA A 78 9.79 -7.27 12.08
CA ALA A 78 10.28 -7.24 10.70
C ALA A 78 10.54 -5.82 10.19
N ILE A 79 9.67 -4.86 10.53
CA ILE A 79 9.89 -3.44 10.17
C ILE A 79 11.11 -2.88 10.89
N ARG A 80 11.28 -3.19 12.18
CA ARG A 80 12.41 -2.71 12.98
C ARG A 80 13.74 -3.23 12.43
N GLU A 81 13.79 -4.52 12.09
CA GLU A 81 14.94 -5.15 11.45
C GLU A 81 15.25 -4.51 10.09
N LEU A 82 14.22 -4.28 9.26
CA LEU A 82 14.38 -3.61 7.97
C LEU A 82 14.92 -2.18 8.11
N THR A 83 14.46 -1.42 9.10
CA THR A 83 14.92 -0.03 9.33
C THR A 83 16.33 0.05 9.89
N TRP A 84 16.74 -0.93 10.72
CA TRP A 84 18.06 -0.96 11.34
C TRP A 84 19.15 -1.35 10.34
N ASN A 85 18.81 -2.19 9.36
CA ASN A 85 19.76 -2.68 8.36
C ASN A 85 19.91 -1.77 7.12
N THR A 86 19.28 -0.59 7.13
CA THR A 86 19.47 0.41 6.07
C THR A 86 20.71 1.24 6.40
N PRO A 87 21.81 1.16 5.63
CA PRO A 87 22.93 2.06 5.82
C PRO A 87 22.42 3.50 5.64
N LYS A 88 22.71 4.36 6.62
CA LYS A 88 22.56 5.80 6.43
C LYS A 88 23.71 6.23 5.53
N GLU A 89 23.43 6.42 4.24
CA GLU A 89 24.29 7.25 3.37
C GLU A 89 24.27 8.71 3.85
#